data_AF-A0AAV5PYT8-F1
#
_entry.id   AF-A0AAV5PYT8-F1
#
_cell.length_a   1.000
_cell.length_b   1.000
_cell.length_c   1.000
_cell.angle_alpha   90.00
_cell.angle_beta   90.00
_cell.angle_gamma   90.00
#
_symmetry.space_group_name_H-M   'P 1'
#
loop_
_entity.id
_entity.type
_entity.pdbx_description
1 polymer ?
#
loop_
_entity_poly.entity_id
_entity_poly.type
_entity_poly.pdbx_seq_one_letter_code
_entity_poly.pdbx_strand_id
1 'polypeptide(L)'
;MTTIAKLLPKKIISRLLFDNNANFNYHAYLPVLNTIKDAQPKIPANFKGNDLLLFQRVLSQFREQTHTINPQLLDVEFNLIEIAAERGSRDALTTLSFMVLNCNNSWPKEDVASAKEFIKKLIKMDHPLVFKLSGDWELFAHKFPLEIPKSDRQLPLESTQTPLLSQITDNSEQFQKAVSFYKKFLTLDSNSTVAGSALRSLGLIYFKNGDLCAAQQYFLKSTNLSTSYQNAMANYFLGILSEHDPLLSRHYLELSAAEGFKDSFANLGYLELNVFDDIKKALEWFKLGSELGVPEAMVGVFDVNVKRGDWRSASNTMLRMKKYGFSNILHKSRADRVKQVKNKVKELDEAFELESESLENSRWN
;
A
#
# COMPACT_ATOMS: atom_id res chain seq x y z
N MET A 1 18.54 -2.75 27.09
CA MET A 1 18.16 -2.11 25.82
C MET A 1 18.50 -3.05 24.68
N THR A 2 17.52 -3.45 23.87
CA THR A 2 17.79 -4.20 22.64
C THR A 2 18.58 -3.29 21.70
N THR A 3 19.81 -3.65 21.37
CA THR A 3 20.61 -2.88 20.42
C THR A 3 19.86 -2.83 19.09
N ILE A 4 19.70 -1.65 18.46
CA ILE A 4 18.99 -1.49 17.17
C ILE A 4 19.54 -2.47 16.12
N ALA A 5 20.84 -2.78 16.21
CA ALA A 5 21.52 -3.81 15.41
C ALA A 5 20.85 -5.20 15.42
N LYS A 6 20.15 -5.59 16.49
CA LYS A 6 19.42 -6.88 16.57
C LYS A 6 18.13 -6.88 15.75
N LEU A 7 17.57 -5.70 15.48
CA LEU A 7 16.34 -5.52 14.71
C LEU A 7 16.61 -5.43 13.20
N LEU A 8 17.88 -5.26 12.80
CA LEU A 8 18.28 -5.03 11.42
C LEU A 8 19.11 -6.21 10.87
N PRO A 9 18.52 -7.07 10.01
CA PRO A 9 19.25 -8.18 9.42
C PRO A 9 20.35 -7.68 8.48
N LYS A 10 21.62 -7.87 8.86
CA LYS A 10 22.80 -7.39 8.11
C LYS A 10 22.73 -7.68 6.61
N LYS A 11 22.36 -8.92 6.23
CA LYS A 11 22.33 -9.36 4.82
C LYS A 11 21.33 -8.54 3.99
N ILE A 12 20.14 -8.30 4.54
CA ILE A 12 19.07 -7.58 3.85
C ILE A 12 19.45 -6.10 3.75
N ILE A 13 19.84 -5.47 4.86
CA ILE A 13 20.19 -4.04 4.85
C ILE A 13 21.42 -3.77 3.97
N SER A 14 22.43 -4.65 3.97
CA SER A 14 23.60 -4.48 3.10
C SER A 14 23.24 -4.55 1.62
N ARG A 15 22.29 -5.42 1.25
CA ARG A 15 21.76 -5.49 -0.12
C ARG A 15 21.00 -4.21 -0.47
N LEU A 16 20.11 -3.75 0.40
CA LEU A 16 19.35 -2.52 0.17
C LEU A 16 20.25 -1.28 0.05
N LEU A 17 21.33 -1.21 0.85
CA LEU A 17 22.32 -0.15 0.74
C LEU A 17 23.04 -0.18 -0.62
N PHE A 18 23.38 -1.38 -1.12
CA PHE A 18 23.96 -1.55 -2.43
C PHE A 18 22.99 -1.12 -3.53
N ASP A 19 21.74 -1.60 -3.48
CA ASP A 19 20.70 -1.27 -4.47
C ASP A 19 20.40 0.24 -4.54
N ASN A 20 20.59 0.96 -3.42
CA ASN A 20 20.42 2.42 -3.33
C ASN A 20 21.72 3.21 -3.56
N ASN A 21 22.83 2.58 -3.98
CA ASN A 21 24.13 3.20 -4.20
C ASN A 21 24.66 3.99 -2.97
N ALA A 22 24.55 3.41 -1.78
CA ALA A 22 25.00 4.05 -0.55
C ALA A 22 26.52 4.28 -0.53
N ASN A 23 26.95 5.46 -0.07
CA ASN A 23 28.36 5.79 0.12
C ASN A 23 29.03 5.01 1.27
N PHE A 24 28.22 4.51 2.21
CA PHE A 24 28.68 3.85 3.43
C PHE A 24 28.05 2.46 3.56
N ASN A 25 28.80 1.54 4.16
CA ASN A 25 28.33 0.18 4.41
C ASN A 25 27.55 0.07 5.73
N TYR A 26 26.92 -1.09 5.93
CA TYR A 26 26.14 -1.38 7.14
C TYR A 26 26.88 -1.08 8.46
N HIS A 27 28.17 -1.43 8.54
CA HIS A 27 28.97 -1.25 9.76
C HIS A 27 29.25 0.22 10.07
N ALA A 28 29.38 1.06 9.05
CA ALA A 28 29.57 2.50 9.22
C ALA A 28 28.30 3.20 9.75
N TYR A 29 27.11 2.70 9.40
CA TYR A 29 25.83 3.23 9.90
C TYR A 29 25.49 2.76 11.33
N LEU A 30 25.98 1.60 11.79
CA LEU A 30 25.64 1.07 13.11
C LEU A 30 25.94 2.03 14.30
N PRO A 31 27.12 2.68 14.38
CA PRO A 31 27.40 3.65 15.45
C PRO A 31 26.46 4.86 15.41
N VAL A 32 26.09 5.31 14.21
CA VAL A 32 25.12 6.39 14.02
C VAL A 32 23.78 6.00 14.62
N LEU A 33 23.25 4.81 14.26
CA LEU A 33 21.95 4.35 14.76
C LEU A 33 21.88 4.19 16.27
N ASN A 34 22.97 3.73 16.89
CA ASN A 34 22.99 3.52 18.33
C ASN A 34 22.98 4.83 19.13
N THR A 35 23.42 5.94 18.53
CA THR A 35 23.52 7.25 19.20
C THR A 35 22.47 8.25 18.72
N ILE A 36 21.67 7.90 17.71
CA ILE A 36 20.74 8.84 17.05
C ILE A 36 19.55 9.24 17.94
N LYS A 37 19.33 8.54 19.04
CA LYS A 37 18.32 8.88 20.05
C LYS A 37 18.90 9.69 21.22
N ASP A 38 20.22 9.85 21.26
CA ASP A 38 20.88 10.63 22.30
C ASP A 38 20.65 12.13 22.05
N ALA A 39 20.61 12.93 23.10
CA ALA A 39 20.45 14.39 22.99
C ALA A 39 21.55 15.05 22.13
N GLN A 40 22.72 14.42 22.03
CA GLN A 40 23.80 14.81 21.13
C GLN A 40 24.29 13.56 20.36
N PRO A 41 23.73 13.30 19.17
CA PRO A 41 24.06 12.10 18.41
C PRO A 41 25.51 12.18 17.89
N LYS A 42 26.28 11.11 18.12
CA LYS A 42 27.70 11.03 17.71
C LYS A 42 27.80 10.58 16.27
N ILE A 43 27.52 11.50 15.35
CA ILE A 43 27.57 11.22 13.91
C ILE A 43 28.91 11.70 13.34
N PRO A 44 29.71 10.81 12.74
CA PRO A 44 31.01 11.17 12.18
C PRO A 44 30.90 12.32 11.16
N ALA A 45 31.90 13.21 11.12
CA ALA A 45 31.86 14.43 10.31
C ALA A 45 31.76 14.18 8.80
N ASN A 46 32.21 13.01 8.32
CA ASN A 46 32.14 12.60 6.93
C ASN A 46 30.71 12.22 6.46
N PHE A 47 29.77 11.94 7.37
CA PHE A 47 28.37 11.74 7.00
C PHE A 47 27.71 13.08 6.67
N LYS A 48 27.24 13.22 5.43
CA LYS A 48 26.44 14.36 4.98
C LYS A 48 24.96 14.07 5.25
N GLY A 49 24.13 15.12 5.24
CA GLY A 49 22.68 14.95 5.44
C GLY A 49 22.04 13.98 4.43
N ASN A 50 22.48 13.99 3.18
CA ASN A 50 21.97 13.07 2.15
C ASN A 50 22.30 11.59 2.45
N ASP A 51 23.43 11.30 3.09
CA ASP A 51 23.80 9.92 3.47
C ASP A 51 22.90 9.39 4.58
N LEU A 52 22.48 10.25 5.50
CA LEU A 52 21.54 9.92 6.58
C LEU A 52 20.12 9.72 6.01
N LEU A 53 19.70 10.58 5.08
CA LEU A 53 18.41 10.46 4.41
C LEU A 53 18.34 9.18 3.56
N LEU A 54 19.41 8.82 2.85
CA LEU A 54 19.50 7.55 2.13
C LEU A 54 19.30 6.36 3.07
N PHE A 55 19.91 6.40 4.25
CA PHE A 55 19.73 5.33 5.23
C PHE A 55 18.29 5.26 5.74
N GLN A 56 17.64 6.40 5.96
CA GLN A 56 16.22 6.42 6.29
C GLN A 56 15.37 5.76 5.18
N ARG A 57 15.65 6.04 3.90
CA ARG A 57 14.96 5.39 2.77
C ARG A 57 15.16 3.88 2.78
N VAL A 58 16.36 3.40 3.10
CA VAL A 58 16.66 1.97 3.24
C VAL A 58 15.87 1.33 4.39
N LEU A 59 15.76 2.01 5.54
CA LEU A 59 14.94 1.52 6.66
C LEU A 59 13.45 1.47 6.29
N SER A 60 12.94 2.48 5.60
CA SER A 60 11.55 2.48 5.12
C SER A 60 11.30 1.37 4.11
N GLN A 61 12.22 1.16 3.16
CA GLN A 61 12.13 0.06 2.19
C GLN A 61 12.17 -1.30 2.90
N PHE A 62 13.02 -1.47 3.92
CA PHE A 62 13.04 -2.69 4.73
C PHE A 62 11.69 -2.92 5.42
N ARG A 63 11.14 -1.88 6.07
CA ARG A 63 9.83 -1.92 6.73
C ARG A 63 8.70 -2.27 5.76
N GLU A 64 8.74 -1.73 4.54
CA GLU A 64 7.77 -2.02 3.48
C GLU A 64 7.87 -3.47 3.00
N GLN A 65 9.09 -3.98 2.75
CA GLN A 65 9.30 -5.35 2.26
C GLN A 65 8.97 -6.42 3.31
N THR A 66 9.20 -6.14 4.59
CA THR A 66 8.90 -7.11 5.66
C THR A 66 7.48 -6.99 6.18
N HIS A 67 6.75 -5.93 5.82
CA HIS A 67 5.45 -5.58 6.40
C HIS A 67 5.48 -5.55 7.95
N THR A 68 6.64 -5.28 8.56
CA THR A 68 6.79 -5.25 10.02
C THR A 68 6.92 -3.83 10.52
N ILE A 69 6.11 -3.47 11.52
CA ILE A 69 6.21 -2.16 12.17
C ILE A 69 6.92 -2.30 13.51
N ASN A 70 8.08 -1.66 13.66
CA ASN A 70 8.77 -1.55 14.92
C ASN A 70 8.83 -0.08 15.35
N PRO A 71 8.18 0.32 16.47
CA PRO A 71 8.19 1.71 16.94
C PRO A 71 9.60 2.27 17.12
N GLN A 72 10.56 1.44 17.57
CA GLN A 72 11.92 1.90 17.78
C GLN A 72 12.63 2.25 16.46
N LEU A 73 12.33 1.54 15.38
CA LEU A 73 12.88 1.84 14.05
C LEU A 73 12.19 3.05 13.42
N LEU A 74 10.89 3.24 13.65
CA LEU A 74 10.18 4.44 13.21
C LEU A 74 10.76 5.71 13.85
N ASP A 75 11.06 5.69 15.16
CA ASP A 75 11.73 6.82 15.81
C ASP A 75 13.11 7.12 15.17
N VAL A 76 13.84 6.05 14.79
CA VAL A 76 15.16 6.18 14.15
C VAL A 76 15.02 6.78 12.76
N GLU A 77 14.05 6.33 11.96
CA GLU A 77 13.73 6.91 10.66
C GLU A 77 13.43 8.42 10.79
N PHE A 78 12.63 8.79 11.79
CA PHE A 78 12.29 10.19 12.04
C PHE A 78 13.51 11.04 12.43
N ASN A 79 14.30 10.60 13.41
CA ASN A 79 15.50 11.34 13.85
C ASN A 79 16.55 11.46 12.72
N LEU A 80 16.66 10.47 11.83
CA LEU A 80 17.53 10.55 10.65
C LEU A 80 17.14 11.71 9.73
N ILE A 81 15.85 11.97 9.56
CA ILE A 81 15.34 13.07 8.73
C ILE A 81 15.66 14.42 9.37
N GLU A 82 15.40 14.57 10.67
CA GLU A 82 15.68 15.82 11.40
C GLU A 82 17.17 16.18 11.30
N ILE A 83 18.05 15.23 11.64
CA ILE A 83 19.49 15.48 11.60
C ILE A 83 20.00 15.66 10.17
N ALA A 84 19.41 14.98 9.19
CA ALA A 84 19.74 15.21 7.79
C ALA A 84 19.42 16.64 7.36
N ALA A 85 18.28 17.18 7.80
CA ALA A 85 17.88 18.56 7.53
C ALA A 85 18.82 19.57 8.22
N GLU A 86 19.18 19.35 9.49
CA GLU A 86 20.16 20.16 10.23
C GLU A 86 21.54 20.17 9.55
N ARG A 87 21.95 19.05 8.96
CA ARG A 87 23.20 18.93 8.18
C ARG A 87 23.07 19.45 6.75
N GLY A 88 22.02 20.20 6.44
CA GLY A 88 21.86 20.94 5.18
C GLY A 88 21.28 20.14 4.02
N SER A 89 20.71 18.94 4.26
CA SER A 89 20.00 18.22 3.20
C SER A 89 18.67 18.93 2.87
N ARG A 90 18.58 19.46 1.66
CA ARG A 90 17.37 20.11 1.15
C ARG A 90 16.22 19.12 0.96
N ASP A 91 16.52 17.88 0.56
CA ASP A 91 15.54 16.80 0.48
C ASP A 91 14.93 16.48 1.86
N ALA A 92 15.77 16.37 2.88
CA ALA A 92 15.31 16.11 4.24
C ALA A 92 14.51 17.30 4.80
N LEU A 93 14.98 18.53 4.57
CA LEU A 93 14.26 19.75 4.96
C LEU A 93 12.89 19.84 4.27
N THR A 94 12.81 19.48 2.99
CA THR A 94 11.54 19.40 2.25
C THR A 94 10.62 18.38 2.91
N THR A 95 11.12 17.16 3.14
CA THR A 95 10.35 16.07 3.74
C THR A 95 9.82 16.46 5.13
N LEU A 96 10.68 17.00 5.99
CA LEU A 96 10.35 17.46 7.33
C LEU A 96 9.30 18.59 7.30
N SER A 97 9.44 19.57 6.39
CA SER A 97 8.49 20.66 6.27
C SER A 97 7.08 20.16 5.94
N PHE A 98 6.97 19.17 5.05
CA PHE A 98 5.69 18.55 4.69
C PHE A 98 5.13 17.67 5.84
N MET A 99 5.99 16.98 6.60
CA MET A 99 5.56 16.24 7.80
C MET A 99 4.94 17.15 8.86
N VAL A 100 5.61 18.27 9.20
CA VAL A 100 5.13 19.26 10.19
C VAL A 100 3.73 19.75 9.83
N LEU A 101 3.50 19.98 8.53
CA LEU A 101 2.26 20.53 8.07
C LEU A 101 1.10 19.52 8.04
N ASN A 102 1.37 18.24 7.74
CA ASN A 102 0.35 17.18 7.85
C ASN A 102 -0.07 16.95 9.30
N CYS A 103 0.84 17.13 10.25
CA CYS A 103 0.59 17.00 11.68
C CYS A 103 0.47 18.36 12.38
N ASN A 104 -0.13 19.37 11.73
CA ASN A 104 -0.14 20.76 12.20
C ASN A 104 -0.56 20.97 13.67
N ASN A 105 -1.44 20.11 14.20
CA ASN A 105 -1.93 20.17 15.58
C ASN A 105 -0.91 19.61 16.60
N SER A 106 0.05 18.81 16.15
CA SER A 106 1.09 18.20 16.97
C SER A 106 2.35 19.04 17.08
N TRP A 107 2.46 20.12 16.31
CA TRP A 107 3.64 20.98 16.24
C TRP A 107 3.35 22.41 16.70
N PRO A 108 4.33 23.09 17.32
CA PRO A 108 4.26 24.52 17.61
C PRO A 108 3.90 25.34 16.37
N LYS A 109 3.09 26.38 16.54
CA LYS A 109 2.68 27.27 15.44
C LYS A 109 3.88 27.93 14.73
N GLU A 110 4.96 28.17 15.47
CA GLU A 110 6.22 28.72 14.95
C GLU A 110 6.91 27.75 13.99
N ASP A 111 6.92 26.45 14.30
CA ASP A 111 7.49 25.41 13.43
C ASP A 111 6.66 25.25 12.16
N VAL A 112 5.33 25.30 12.29
CA VAL A 112 4.39 25.29 11.14
C VAL A 112 4.62 26.50 10.23
N ALA A 113 4.87 27.69 10.81
CA ALA A 113 5.17 28.89 10.05
C ALA A 113 6.54 28.78 9.33
N SER A 114 7.56 28.28 10.04
CA SER A 114 8.90 28.05 9.51
C SER A 114 8.89 27.05 8.35
N ALA A 115 8.17 25.93 8.48
CA ALA A 115 7.99 24.94 7.42
C ALA A 115 7.37 25.57 6.14
N LYS A 116 6.36 26.43 6.28
CA LYS A 116 5.77 27.14 5.13
C LYS A 116 6.78 28.09 4.48
N GLU A 117 7.61 28.76 5.27
CA GLU A 117 8.66 29.64 4.73
C GLU A 117 9.74 28.84 3.99
N PHE A 118 10.16 27.70 4.54
CA PHE A 118 11.13 26.82 3.88
C PHE A 118 10.60 26.29 2.55
N ILE A 119 9.33 25.86 2.49
CA ILE A 119 8.71 25.42 1.23
C ILE A 119 8.72 26.56 0.20
N LYS A 120 8.37 27.79 0.58
CA LYS A 120 8.45 28.95 -0.33
C LYS A 120 9.86 29.19 -0.85
N LYS A 121 10.87 29.08 0.02
CA LYS A 121 12.29 29.20 -0.36
C LYS A 121 12.68 28.10 -1.34
N LEU A 122 12.31 26.85 -1.06
CA LEU A 122 12.61 25.68 -1.90
C LEU A 122 11.93 25.76 -3.27
N ILE A 123 10.70 26.27 -3.36
CA ILE A 123 10.01 26.53 -4.63
C ILE A 123 10.78 27.58 -5.46
N LYS A 124 11.23 28.67 -4.84
CA LYS A 124 12.03 29.71 -5.53
C LYS A 124 13.37 29.18 -6.04
N MET A 125 13.89 28.15 -5.40
CA MET A 125 15.15 27.49 -5.78
C MET A 125 14.94 26.37 -6.81
N ASP A 126 13.72 26.18 -7.30
CA ASP A 126 13.36 25.07 -8.18
C ASP A 126 13.79 23.70 -7.63
N HIS A 127 13.67 23.48 -6.31
CA HIS A 127 14.06 22.22 -5.70
C HIS A 127 13.09 21.09 -6.11
N PRO A 128 13.53 20.00 -6.79
CA PRO A 128 12.61 19.04 -7.41
C PRO A 128 11.60 18.43 -6.42
N LEU A 129 12.07 17.94 -5.28
CA LEU A 129 11.23 17.24 -4.30
C LEU A 129 10.08 18.10 -3.76
N VAL A 130 10.25 19.43 -3.70
CA VAL A 130 9.20 20.32 -3.19
C VAL A 130 7.97 20.27 -4.08
N PHE A 131 8.16 20.19 -5.40
CA PHE A 131 7.06 20.12 -6.36
C PHE A 131 6.36 18.76 -6.29
N LYS A 132 7.12 17.66 -6.16
CA LYS A 132 6.51 16.35 -5.98
C LYS A 132 5.62 16.30 -4.73
N LEU A 133 6.14 16.74 -3.58
CA LEU A 133 5.40 16.72 -2.32
C LEU A 133 4.25 17.75 -2.30
N SER A 134 4.40 18.90 -2.97
CA SER A 134 3.28 19.82 -3.21
C SER A 134 2.17 19.17 -4.03
N GLY A 135 2.54 18.39 -5.06
CA GLY A 135 1.58 17.63 -5.85
C GLY A 135 0.83 16.59 -5.04
N ASP A 136 1.54 15.82 -4.20
CA ASP A 136 0.93 14.84 -3.30
C ASP A 136 -0.02 15.51 -2.32
N TRP A 137 0.43 16.61 -1.71
CA TRP A 137 -0.36 17.35 -0.74
C TRP A 137 -1.68 17.86 -1.31
N GLU A 138 -1.65 18.42 -2.53
CA GLU A 138 -2.87 18.86 -3.21
C GLU A 138 -3.76 17.66 -3.58
N LEU A 139 -3.15 16.56 -4.04
CA LEU A 139 -3.87 15.36 -4.45
C LEU A 139 -4.66 14.72 -3.31
N PHE A 140 -4.10 14.70 -2.11
CA PHE A 140 -4.72 14.07 -0.93
C PHE A 140 -5.42 15.07 -0.01
N ALA A 141 -5.88 16.21 -0.55
CA ALA A 141 -6.64 17.22 0.19
C ALA A 141 -5.96 17.65 1.50
N HIS A 142 -4.64 17.82 1.46
CA HIS A 142 -3.81 18.25 2.59
C HIS A 142 -3.71 17.19 3.71
N LYS A 143 -4.00 15.92 3.38
CA LYS A 143 -3.87 14.76 4.25
C LYS A 143 -2.91 13.78 3.63
N PHE A 144 -1.62 13.96 3.85
CA PHE A 144 -0.68 12.89 3.54
C PHE A 144 -0.46 12.01 4.78
N PRO A 145 -0.67 10.69 4.72
CA PRO A 145 -0.34 9.80 5.83
C PRO A 145 1.18 9.61 5.87
N LEU A 146 1.89 10.56 6.46
CA LEU A 146 3.18 10.29 7.10
C LEU A 146 2.94 10.25 8.60
N GLU A 147 2.02 9.39 9.03
CA GLU A 147 1.80 9.16 10.45
C GLU A 147 2.98 8.36 11.02
N ILE A 148 3.83 9.05 11.76
CA ILE A 148 4.45 8.48 12.96
C ILE A 148 3.92 9.30 14.14
N PRO A 149 2.73 9.00 14.69
CA PRO A 149 2.21 9.73 15.83
C PRO A 149 3.10 9.41 17.04
N LYS A 150 3.68 10.44 17.67
CA LYS A 150 4.44 10.30 18.94
C LYS A 150 3.54 10.01 20.14
N SER A 151 2.21 10.01 19.98
CA SER A 151 1.26 9.72 21.06
C SER A 151 0.01 9.04 20.50
N ASP A 152 0.03 7.71 20.45
CA ASP A 152 -1.09 6.84 20.87
C ASP A 152 -0.86 5.43 20.33
N ARG A 153 -0.38 4.55 21.22
CA ARG A 153 -0.30 3.11 20.98
C ARG A 153 -1.68 2.48 21.15
N GLN A 154 -2.62 2.81 20.27
CA GLN A 154 -3.83 2.01 20.03
C GLN A 154 -4.67 2.59 18.88
N LEU A 155 -4.18 2.39 17.66
CA LEU A 155 -5.01 2.40 16.45
C LEU A 155 -4.59 1.21 15.58
N PRO A 156 -5.51 0.58 14.83
CA PRO A 156 -5.15 -0.50 13.92
C PRO A 156 -4.16 0.06 12.90
N LEU A 157 -2.92 -0.42 12.97
CA LEU A 157 -1.87 -0.07 12.04
C LEU A 157 -2.21 -0.66 10.66
N GLU A 158 -2.86 0.12 9.80
CA GLU A 158 -2.78 -0.11 8.36
C GLU A 158 -1.38 0.32 7.89
N SER A 159 -0.37 -0.50 8.17
CA SER A 159 0.84 -0.52 7.36
C SER A 159 0.43 -0.64 5.91
N THR A 160 1.05 0.17 5.05
CA THR A 160 0.86 0.19 3.58
C THR A 160 -0.46 0.82 3.11
N GLN A 161 -0.63 2.12 3.33
CA GLN A 161 -1.57 2.86 2.49
C GLN A 161 -0.86 3.28 1.20
N THR A 162 -0.85 2.37 0.23
CA THR A 162 -1.16 2.79 -1.14
C THR A 162 -2.43 3.63 -1.06
N PRO A 163 -2.42 4.90 -1.50
CA PRO A 163 -3.59 5.74 -1.35
C PRO A 163 -4.75 5.09 -2.07
N LEU A 164 -5.83 4.80 -1.33
CA LEU A 164 -7.05 4.33 -1.95
C LEU A 164 -7.58 5.46 -2.85
N LEU A 165 -8.21 5.11 -3.98
CA LEU A 165 -8.83 6.09 -4.88
C LEU A 165 -9.80 7.03 -4.12
N SER A 166 -10.39 6.55 -3.02
CA SER A 166 -11.26 7.29 -2.11
C SER A 166 -10.56 8.38 -1.29
N GLN A 167 -9.23 8.33 -1.13
CA GLN A 167 -8.44 9.32 -0.40
C GLN A 167 -7.98 10.48 -1.31
N ILE A 168 -8.09 10.30 -2.63
CA ILE A 168 -7.81 11.35 -3.59
C ILE A 168 -8.94 12.38 -3.54
N THR A 169 -8.60 13.67 -3.53
CA THR A 169 -9.56 14.77 -3.56
C THR A 169 -10.55 14.65 -4.72
N ASP A 170 -11.78 15.12 -4.56
CA ASP A 170 -12.75 15.28 -5.65
C ASP A 170 -12.74 16.71 -6.22
N ASN A 171 -11.91 17.60 -5.66
CA ASN A 171 -11.86 19.00 -6.06
C ASN A 171 -11.04 19.19 -7.35
N SER A 172 -11.71 19.65 -8.41
CA SER A 172 -11.10 19.92 -9.72
C SER A 172 -9.97 20.95 -9.69
N GLU A 173 -10.05 21.95 -8.81
CA GLU A 173 -9.00 22.95 -8.66
C GLU A 173 -7.73 22.33 -8.05
N GLN A 174 -7.90 21.49 -7.02
CA GLN A 174 -6.79 20.77 -6.40
C GLN A 174 -6.16 19.77 -7.37
N PHE A 175 -6.95 19.11 -8.23
CA PHE A 175 -6.41 18.28 -9.30
C PHE A 175 -5.52 19.05 -10.25
N GLN A 176 -5.96 20.21 -10.73
CA GLN A 176 -5.17 21.01 -11.65
C GLN A 176 -3.86 21.50 -11.01
N LYS A 177 -3.91 21.90 -9.73
CA LYS A 177 -2.71 22.25 -8.96
C LYS A 177 -1.77 21.06 -8.83
N ALA A 178 -2.27 19.89 -8.43
CA ALA A 178 -1.47 18.68 -8.31
C ALA A 178 -0.79 18.31 -9.64
N VAL A 179 -1.54 18.32 -10.75
CA VAL A 179 -0.98 18.06 -12.10
C VAL A 179 0.10 19.07 -12.45
N SER A 180 -0.10 20.36 -12.16
CA SER A 180 0.89 21.40 -12.45
C SER A 180 2.20 21.17 -11.68
N PHE A 181 2.10 20.76 -10.41
CA PHE A 181 3.24 20.45 -9.56
C PHE A 181 3.98 19.20 -10.04
N TYR A 182 3.27 18.11 -10.34
CA TYR A 182 3.91 16.90 -10.86
C TYR A 182 4.58 17.13 -12.22
N LYS A 183 3.95 17.90 -13.11
CA LYS A 183 4.58 18.25 -14.40
C LYS A 183 5.84 19.09 -14.17
N LYS A 184 5.80 20.09 -13.29
CA LYS A 184 6.99 20.88 -12.93
C LYS A 184 8.09 20.01 -12.33
N PHE A 185 7.75 19.07 -11.45
CA PHE A 185 8.70 18.09 -10.92
C PHE A 185 9.36 17.28 -12.05
N LEU A 186 8.58 16.73 -12.98
CA LEU A 186 9.09 15.94 -14.10
C LEU A 186 9.97 16.73 -15.07
N THR A 187 9.85 18.07 -15.12
CA THR A 187 10.80 18.91 -15.88
C THR A 187 12.17 19.04 -15.22
N LEU A 188 12.24 18.86 -13.90
CA LEU A 188 13.45 18.98 -13.10
C LEU A 188 14.11 17.61 -12.87
N ASP A 189 13.30 16.57 -12.74
CA ASP A 189 13.74 15.20 -12.54
C ASP A 189 12.75 14.25 -13.24
N SER A 190 13.16 13.73 -14.41
CA SER A 190 12.32 12.87 -15.25
C SER A 190 12.62 11.37 -15.14
N ASN A 191 13.75 11.01 -14.53
CA ASN A 191 14.32 9.66 -14.66
C ASN A 191 14.55 8.97 -13.31
N SER A 192 14.32 9.65 -12.18
CA SER A 192 14.46 9.03 -10.87
C SER A 192 13.31 8.06 -10.55
N THR A 193 13.51 7.25 -9.52
CA THR A 193 12.43 6.44 -8.92
C THR A 193 11.30 7.33 -8.38
N VAL A 194 11.62 8.55 -7.94
CA VAL A 194 10.62 9.53 -7.49
C VAL A 194 9.79 10.03 -8.69
N ALA A 195 10.38 10.22 -9.88
CA ALA A 195 9.65 10.44 -11.13
C ALA A 195 8.64 9.33 -11.43
N GLY A 196 9.03 8.07 -11.22
CA GLY A 196 8.09 6.94 -11.31
C GLY A 196 6.86 7.13 -10.40
N SER A 197 7.06 7.48 -9.13
CA SER A 197 5.96 7.75 -8.20
C SER A 197 5.06 8.92 -8.62
N ALA A 198 5.63 10.00 -9.16
CA ALA A 198 4.86 11.15 -9.64
C ALA A 198 4.05 10.81 -10.91
N LEU A 199 4.61 10.01 -11.82
CA LEU A 199 3.90 9.50 -12.99
C LEU A 199 2.74 8.60 -12.57
N ARG A 200 2.93 7.75 -11.55
CA ARG A 200 1.84 6.95 -10.98
C ARG A 200 0.72 7.84 -10.42
N SER A 201 1.06 8.89 -9.67
CA SER A 201 0.08 9.87 -9.17
C SER A 201 -0.66 10.58 -10.31
N LEU A 202 0.03 10.96 -11.40
CA LEU A 202 -0.63 11.50 -12.60
C LEU A 202 -1.57 10.46 -13.22
N GLY A 203 -1.15 9.20 -13.34
CA GLY A 203 -1.98 8.10 -13.82
C GLY A 203 -3.28 7.97 -13.03
N LEU A 204 -3.22 8.05 -11.69
CA LEU A 204 -4.40 8.03 -10.83
C LEU A 204 -5.34 9.22 -11.07
N ILE A 205 -4.80 10.43 -11.26
CA ILE A 205 -5.60 11.62 -11.55
C ILE A 205 -6.34 11.47 -12.88
N TYR A 206 -5.63 11.08 -13.94
CA TYR A 206 -6.22 10.89 -15.26
C TYR A 206 -7.23 9.73 -15.28
N PHE A 207 -6.95 8.66 -14.54
CA PHE A 207 -7.88 7.54 -14.36
C PHE A 207 -9.19 8.01 -13.70
N LYS A 208 -9.08 8.79 -12.62
CA LYS A 208 -10.24 9.33 -11.90
C LYS A 208 -11.04 10.35 -12.74
N ASN A 209 -10.36 11.12 -13.57
CA ASN A 209 -10.99 12.06 -14.51
C ASN A 209 -11.58 11.39 -15.77
N GLY A 210 -11.40 10.07 -15.93
CA GLY A 210 -11.93 9.30 -17.06
C GLY A 210 -11.08 9.36 -18.33
N ASP A 211 -9.92 10.02 -18.33
CA ASP A 211 -8.97 9.97 -19.44
C ASP A 211 -8.09 8.71 -19.31
N LEU A 212 -8.70 7.57 -19.68
CA LEU A 212 -8.11 6.25 -19.53
C LEU A 212 -6.85 6.07 -20.40
N CYS A 213 -6.80 6.72 -21.57
CA CYS A 213 -5.65 6.65 -22.46
C CYS A 213 -4.43 7.36 -21.84
N ALA A 214 -4.61 8.59 -21.35
CA ALA A 214 -3.54 9.29 -20.64
C ALA A 214 -3.12 8.51 -19.39
N ALA A 215 -4.08 8.00 -18.62
CA ALA A 215 -3.81 7.20 -17.43
C ALA A 215 -2.91 5.99 -17.74
N GLN A 216 -3.26 5.22 -18.76
CA GLN A 216 -2.48 4.06 -19.21
C GLN A 216 -1.03 4.44 -19.57
N GLN A 217 -0.85 5.54 -20.32
CA GLN A 217 0.48 6.01 -20.69
C GLN A 217 1.32 6.39 -19.46
N TYR A 218 0.73 7.07 -18.48
CA TYR A 218 1.42 7.45 -17.25
C TYR A 218 1.79 6.24 -16.39
N PHE A 219 0.89 5.27 -16.24
CA PHE A 219 1.20 4.03 -15.52
C PHE A 219 2.32 3.25 -16.20
N LEU A 220 2.30 3.14 -17.54
CA LEU A 220 3.37 2.47 -18.30
C LEU A 220 4.72 3.20 -18.16
N LYS A 221 4.73 4.53 -18.15
CA LYS A 221 5.96 5.31 -17.90
C LYS A 221 6.46 5.10 -16.47
N SER A 222 5.56 5.00 -15.49
CA SER A 222 5.92 4.73 -14.09
C SER A 222 6.62 3.39 -13.92
N THR A 223 6.13 2.33 -14.57
CA THR A 223 6.71 0.98 -14.43
C THR A 223 8.12 0.87 -14.98
N ASN A 224 8.48 1.70 -15.97
CA ASN A 224 9.83 1.75 -16.54
C ASN A 224 10.87 2.43 -15.64
N LEU A 225 10.45 3.26 -14.67
CA LEU A 225 11.36 4.07 -13.82
C LEU A 225 11.45 3.58 -12.37
N SER A 226 10.43 2.90 -11.89
CA SER A 226 10.33 2.45 -10.50
C SER A 226 10.87 1.03 -10.33
N THR A 227 11.48 0.75 -9.19
CA THR A 227 11.85 -0.62 -8.79
C THR A 227 10.60 -1.48 -8.65
N SER A 228 10.71 -2.79 -8.91
CA SER A 228 9.58 -3.75 -8.88
C SER A 228 8.58 -3.45 -7.77
N TYR A 229 8.98 -3.47 -6.49
CA TYR A 229 8.06 -3.30 -5.36
C TYR A 229 7.20 -2.00 -5.30
N GLN A 230 7.52 -0.98 -6.10
CA GLN A 230 6.76 0.27 -6.19
C GLN A 230 5.77 0.31 -7.37
N ASN A 231 5.74 -0.76 -8.18
CA ASN A 231 4.93 -0.86 -9.39
C ASN A 231 3.60 -1.56 -9.19
N ALA A 232 3.36 -2.21 -8.04
CA ALA A 232 2.19 -3.04 -7.81
C ALA A 232 0.88 -2.31 -8.17
N MET A 233 0.70 -1.10 -7.65
CA MET A 233 -0.45 -0.27 -7.99
C MET A 233 -0.52 0.12 -9.47
N ALA A 234 0.60 0.50 -10.09
CA ALA A 234 0.60 0.85 -11.52
C ALA A 234 0.22 -0.37 -12.39
N ASN A 235 0.78 -1.53 -12.08
CA ASN A 235 0.45 -2.81 -12.71
C ASN A 235 -1.03 -3.17 -12.50
N TYR A 236 -1.58 -2.98 -11.30
CA TYR A 236 -3.00 -3.18 -11.03
C TYR A 236 -3.90 -2.36 -11.98
N PHE A 237 -3.64 -1.05 -12.09
CA PHE A 237 -4.42 -0.19 -12.98
C PHE A 237 -4.20 -0.51 -14.45
N LEU A 238 -2.97 -0.89 -14.86
CA LEU A 238 -2.72 -1.38 -16.22
C LEU A 238 -3.52 -2.65 -16.52
N GLY A 239 -3.66 -3.54 -15.53
CA GLY A 239 -4.48 -4.75 -15.62
C GLY A 239 -5.95 -4.43 -15.84
N ILE A 240 -6.51 -3.50 -15.07
CA ILE A 240 -7.91 -3.03 -15.25
C ILE A 240 -8.08 -2.37 -16.62
N LEU A 241 -7.18 -1.46 -17.00
CA LEU A 241 -7.23 -0.74 -18.26
C LEU A 241 -7.07 -1.64 -19.49
N SER A 242 -6.52 -2.84 -19.30
CA SER A 242 -6.31 -3.84 -20.36
C SER A 242 -7.44 -4.88 -20.41
N GLU A 243 -8.63 -4.61 -19.87
CA GLU A 243 -9.77 -5.56 -19.85
C GLU A 243 -10.13 -6.11 -21.23
N HIS A 244 -9.92 -5.34 -22.30
CA HIS A 244 -10.13 -5.77 -23.69
C HIS A 244 -9.22 -6.94 -24.13
N ASP A 245 -8.08 -7.12 -23.47
CA ASP A 245 -7.16 -8.24 -23.69
C ASP A 245 -7.00 -9.01 -22.36
N PRO A 246 -7.79 -10.09 -22.16
CA PRO A 246 -7.76 -10.86 -20.93
C PRO A 246 -6.38 -11.44 -20.57
N LEU A 247 -5.54 -11.74 -21.57
CA LEU A 247 -4.20 -12.27 -21.33
C LEU A 247 -3.27 -11.18 -20.81
N LEU A 248 -3.35 -9.99 -21.40
CA LEU A 248 -2.59 -8.82 -20.95
C LEU A 248 -3.06 -8.34 -19.57
N SER A 249 -4.37 -8.29 -19.35
CA SER A 249 -4.97 -7.97 -18.05
C SER A 249 -4.47 -8.92 -16.97
N ARG A 250 -4.53 -10.23 -17.24
CA ARG A 250 -4.00 -11.27 -16.36
C ARG A 250 -2.53 -11.05 -16.03
N HIS A 251 -1.69 -10.79 -17.04
CA HIS A 251 -0.27 -10.59 -16.84
C HIS A 251 0.04 -9.45 -15.86
N TYR A 252 -0.57 -8.27 -16.07
CA TYR A 252 -0.36 -7.13 -15.19
C TYR A 252 -0.91 -7.35 -13.78
N LEU A 253 -2.08 -8.00 -13.66
CA LEU A 253 -2.65 -8.34 -12.37
C LEU A 253 -1.79 -9.36 -11.61
N GLU A 254 -1.19 -10.34 -12.30
CA GLU A 254 -0.24 -11.30 -11.73
C GLU A 254 1.04 -10.59 -11.23
N LEU A 255 1.59 -9.64 -12.00
CA LEU A 255 2.72 -8.81 -11.55
C LEU A 255 2.38 -8.02 -10.27
N SER A 256 1.18 -7.43 -10.24
CA SER A 256 0.69 -6.69 -9.08
C SER A 256 0.47 -7.60 -7.86
N ALA A 257 -0.10 -8.79 -8.06
CA ALA A 257 -0.32 -9.78 -7.01
C ALA A 257 1.00 -10.35 -6.46
N ALA A 258 2.01 -10.56 -7.31
CA ALA A 258 3.34 -11.02 -6.92
C ALA A 258 4.04 -10.04 -5.96
N GLU A 259 3.70 -8.76 -6.04
CA GLU A 259 4.18 -7.70 -5.13
C GLU A 259 3.30 -7.53 -3.88
N GLY A 260 2.28 -8.38 -3.70
CA GLY A 260 1.41 -8.38 -2.52
C GLY A 260 0.28 -7.35 -2.58
N PHE A 261 -0.04 -6.79 -3.75
CA PHE A 261 -1.13 -5.83 -3.87
C PHE A 261 -2.49 -6.53 -3.79
N LYS A 262 -3.10 -6.43 -2.60
CA LYS A 262 -4.31 -7.15 -2.20
C LYS A 262 -5.52 -7.00 -3.13
N ASP A 263 -5.69 -5.84 -3.77
CA ASP A 263 -6.83 -5.60 -4.66
C ASP A 263 -6.74 -6.42 -5.96
N SER A 264 -5.55 -6.93 -6.30
CA SER A 264 -5.33 -7.77 -7.49
C SER A 264 -5.97 -9.15 -7.35
N PHE A 265 -6.04 -9.70 -6.13
CA PHE A 265 -6.44 -11.09 -5.91
C PHE A 265 -7.89 -11.36 -6.31
N ALA A 266 -8.81 -10.46 -5.95
CA ALA A 266 -10.21 -10.60 -6.34
C ALA A 266 -10.38 -10.47 -7.86
N ASN A 267 -9.70 -9.51 -8.49
CA ASN A 267 -9.76 -9.31 -9.94
C ASN A 267 -9.20 -10.52 -10.71
N LEU A 268 -8.06 -11.07 -10.29
CA LEU A 268 -7.52 -12.32 -10.84
C LEU A 268 -8.51 -13.48 -10.66
N GLY A 269 -9.07 -13.64 -9.46
CA GLY A 269 -10.04 -14.70 -9.19
C GLY A 269 -11.26 -14.62 -10.11
N TYR A 270 -11.81 -13.41 -10.31
CA TYR A 270 -12.95 -13.21 -11.21
C TYR A 270 -12.60 -13.38 -12.68
N LEU A 271 -11.40 -12.95 -13.09
CA LEU A 271 -10.90 -13.16 -14.45
C LEU A 271 -10.78 -14.66 -14.77
N GLU A 272 -10.18 -15.43 -13.85
CA GLU A 272 -10.05 -16.89 -13.98
C GLU A 272 -11.41 -17.58 -13.97
N LEU A 273 -12.33 -17.14 -13.09
CA LEU A 273 -13.64 -17.77 -12.96
C LEU A 273 -14.59 -17.51 -14.14
N ASN A 274 -14.59 -16.27 -14.65
CA ASN A 274 -15.60 -15.79 -15.58
C ASN A 274 -15.12 -15.77 -17.04
N VAL A 275 -13.80 -15.58 -17.27
CA VAL A 275 -13.24 -15.47 -18.62
C VAL A 275 -12.49 -16.75 -19.02
N PHE A 276 -11.63 -17.27 -18.14
CA PHE A 276 -10.86 -18.50 -18.44
C PHE A 276 -11.54 -19.80 -17.99
N ASP A 277 -12.62 -19.70 -17.22
CA ASP A 277 -13.35 -20.82 -16.59
C ASP A 277 -12.46 -21.77 -15.75
N ASP A 278 -11.31 -21.28 -15.25
CA ASP A 278 -10.42 -22.04 -14.38
C ASP A 278 -10.86 -21.90 -12.91
N ILE A 279 -11.82 -22.74 -12.52
CA ILE A 279 -12.39 -22.75 -11.17
C ILE A 279 -11.32 -23.03 -10.11
N LYS A 280 -10.29 -23.81 -10.43
CA LYS A 280 -9.24 -24.17 -9.46
C LYS A 280 -8.37 -22.96 -9.16
N LYS A 281 -7.82 -22.31 -10.19
CA LYS A 281 -7.02 -21.09 -10.02
C LYS A 281 -7.83 -19.94 -9.42
N ALA A 282 -9.09 -19.78 -9.83
CA ALA A 282 -9.97 -18.79 -9.24
C ALA A 282 -10.07 -18.97 -7.72
N LEU A 283 -10.25 -20.20 -7.25
CA LEU A 283 -10.32 -20.51 -5.83
C LEU A 283 -9.00 -20.20 -5.09
N GLU A 284 -7.85 -20.48 -5.71
CA GLU A 284 -6.54 -20.16 -5.14
C GLU A 284 -6.38 -18.65 -4.92
N TRP A 285 -6.66 -17.85 -5.94
CA TRP A 285 -6.61 -16.39 -5.84
C TRP A 285 -7.59 -15.83 -4.81
N PHE A 286 -8.84 -16.31 -4.81
CA PHE A 286 -9.83 -15.86 -3.83
C PHE A 286 -9.48 -16.27 -2.40
N LYS A 287 -8.86 -17.43 -2.19
CA LYS A 287 -8.38 -17.84 -0.85
C LYS A 287 -7.28 -16.91 -0.35
N LEU A 288 -6.29 -16.58 -1.19
CA LEU A 288 -5.22 -15.63 -0.84
C LEU A 288 -5.81 -14.27 -0.42
N GLY A 289 -6.72 -13.71 -1.23
CA GLY A 289 -7.39 -12.45 -0.88
C GLY A 289 -8.26 -12.57 0.38
N SER A 290 -8.96 -13.69 0.56
CA SER A 290 -9.81 -13.93 1.74
C SER A 290 -9.00 -14.06 3.03
N GLU A 291 -7.79 -14.62 2.98
CA GLU A 291 -6.87 -14.70 4.12
C GLU A 291 -6.36 -13.32 4.52
N LEU A 292 -6.16 -12.43 3.55
CA LEU A 292 -5.81 -11.02 3.77
C LEU A 292 -7.02 -10.13 4.14
N GLY A 293 -8.20 -10.71 4.29
CA GLY A 293 -9.40 -9.99 4.71
C GLY A 293 -10.08 -9.17 3.61
N VAL A 294 -9.75 -9.39 2.33
CA VAL A 294 -10.38 -8.68 1.19
C VAL A 294 -11.84 -9.16 1.04
N PRO A 295 -12.85 -8.29 1.22
CA PRO A 295 -14.26 -8.70 1.17
C PRO A 295 -14.69 -9.28 -0.18
N GLU A 296 -14.24 -8.68 -1.28
CA GLU A 296 -14.53 -9.11 -2.65
C GLU A 296 -14.01 -10.52 -2.91
N ALA A 297 -12.83 -10.86 -2.35
CA ALA A 297 -12.29 -12.20 -2.45
C ALA A 297 -13.12 -13.23 -1.66
N MET A 298 -13.67 -12.85 -0.50
CA MET A 298 -14.61 -13.72 0.24
C MET A 298 -15.91 -13.98 -0.54
N VAL A 299 -16.42 -12.97 -1.24
CA VAL A 299 -17.56 -13.14 -2.17
C VAL A 299 -17.18 -14.10 -3.31
N GLY A 300 -15.96 -13.99 -3.84
CA GLY A 300 -15.43 -14.92 -4.83
C GLY A 300 -15.36 -16.37 -4.34
N VAL A 301 -14.87 -16.62 -3.12
CA VAL A 301 -14.87 -17.96 -2.50
C VAL A 301 -16.30 -18.51 -2.41
N PHE A 302 -17.26 -17.68 -1.99
CA PHE A 302 -18.67 -18.05 -1.96
C PHE A 302 -19.18 -18.43 -3.35
N ASP A 303 -18.92 -17.60 -4.36
CA ASP A 303 -19.35 -17.84 -5.75
C ASP A 303 -18.77 -19.15 -6.31
N VAL A 304 -17.50 -19.44 -6.04
CA VAL A 304 -16.85 -20.69 -6.45
C VAL A 304 -17.49 -21.92 -5.79
N ASN A 305 -17.75 -21.86 -4.48
CA ASN A 305 -18.38 -22.96 -3.76
C ASN A 305 -19.81 -23.23 -4.25
N VAL A 306 -20.58 -22.17 -4.53
CA VAL A 306 -21.90 -22.29 -5.16
C VAL A 306 -21.81 -22.91 -6.54
N LYS A 307 -20.86 -22.47 -7.40
CA LYS A 307 -20.66 -23.03 -8.74
C LYS A 307 -20.27 -24.52 -8.69
N ARG A 308 -19.55 -24.94 -7.66
CA ARG A 308 -19.19 -26.35 -7.40
C ARG A 308 -20.30 -27.18 -6.76
N GLY A 309 -21.39 -26.56 -6.31
CA GLY A 309 -22.43 -27.23 -5.53
C GLY A 309 -22.02 -27.61 -4.10
N ASP A 310 -20.92 -27.04 -3.59
CA ASP A 310 -20.50 -27.23 -2.19
C ASP A 310 -21.23 -26.25 -1.28
N TRP A 311 -22.48 -26.58 -0.97
CA TRP A 311 -23.39 -25.74 -0.18
C TRP A 311 -22.91 -25.53 1.27
N ARG A 312 -22.26 -26.53 1.87
CA ARG A 312 -21.72 -26.44 3.24
C ARG A 312 -20.55 -25.44 3.30
N SER A 313 -19.60 -25.53 2.38
CA SER A 313 -18.49 -24.57 2.32
C SER A 313 -18.98 -23.15 1.97
N ALA A 314 -19.99 -23.02 1.11
CA ALA A 314 -20.63 -21.72 0.84
C ALA A 314 -21.27 -21.12 2.11
N SER A 315 -21.98 -21.93 2.90
CA SER A 315 -22.57 -21.51 4.17
C SER A 315 -21.51 -21.09 5.21
N ASN A 316 -20.43 -21.87 5.33
CA ASN A 316 -19.30 -21.52 6.20
C ASN A 316 -18.66 -20.18 5.80
N THR A 317 -18.57 -19.91 4.49
CA THR A 317 -18.09 -18.62 3.97
C THR A 317 -19.03 -17.48 4.38
N MET A 318 -20.35 -17.68 4.30
CA MET A 318 -21.33 -16.70 4.77
C MET A 318 -21.19 -16.38 6.26
N LEU A 319 -20.98 -17.41 7.10
CA LEU A 319 -20.75 -17.25 8.54
C LEU A 319 -19.46 -16.48 8.82
N ARG A 320 -18.38 -16.80 8.09
CA ARG A 320 -17.11 -16.09 8.16
C ARG A 320 -17.30 -14.61 7.80
N MET A 321 -17.96 -14.31 6.68
CA MET A 321 -18.25 -12.92 6.28
C MET A 321 -19.10 -12.18 7.32
N LYS A 322 -20.07 -12.86 7.95
CA LYS A 322 -20.85 -12.28 9.05
C LYS A 322 -20.00 -11.93 10.26
N LYS A 323 -19.08 -12.82 10.64
CA LYS A 323 -18.15 -12.59 11.75
C LYS A 323 -17.27 -11.35 11.53
N TYR A 324 -16.85 -11.10 10.29
CA TYR A 324 -16.06 -9.92 9.92
C TYR A 324 -16.88 -8.67 9.58
N GLY A 325 -18.22 -8.74 9.66
CA GLY A 325 -19.09 -7.59 9.37
C GLY A 325 -19.33 -7.33 7.88
N PHE A 326 -18.94 -8.24 6.98
CA PHE A 326 -19.06 -8.08 5.52
C PHE A 326 -20.33 -8.69 4.92
N SER A 327 -21.29 -9.14 5.74
CA SER A 327 -22.56 -9.72 5.24
C SER A 327 -23.30 -8.82 4.27
N ASN A 328 -23.27 -7.50 4.49
CA ASN A 328 -23.96 -6.53 3.64
C ASN A 328 -23.47 -6.56 2.19
N ILE A 329 -22.15 -6.75 1.98
CA ILE A 329 -21.54 -6.79 0.65
C ILE A 329 -22.03 -8.03 -0.11
N LEU A 330 -22.05 -9.18 0.56
CA LEU A 330 -22.56 -10.43 -0.01
C LEU A 330 -24.05 -10.34 -0.33
N HIS A 331 -24.86 -9.81 0.59
CA HIS A 331 -26.31 -9.69 0.37
C HIS A 331 -26.67 -8.73 -0.75
N LYS A 332 -25.96 -7.60 -0.88
CA LYS A 332 -26.17 -6.65 -1.98
C LYS A 332 -25.87 -7.26 -3.34
N SER A 333 -24.81 -8.07 -3.43
CA SER A 333 -24.31 -8.59 -4.71
C SER A 333 -24.86 -9.97 -5.08
N ARG A 334 -25.31 -10.78 -4.11
CA ARG A 334 -25.63 -12.21 -4.29
C ARG A 334 -26.90 -12.66 -3.54
N ALA A 335 -27.88 -11.77 -3.36
CA ALA A 335 -29.10 -12.05 -2.58
C ALA A 335 -29.77 -13.40 -2.90
N ASP A 336 -29.94 -13.71 -4.19
CA ASP A 336 -30.63 -14.93 -4.62
C ASP A 336 -29.81 -16.19 -4.38
N ARG A 337 -28.49 -16.15 -4.66
CA ARG A 337 -27.57 -17.27 -4.36
C ARG A 337 -27.50 -17.53 -2.87
N VAL A 338 -27.54 -16.47 -2.05
CA VAL A 338 -27.57 -16.63 -0.58
C VAL A 338 -28.84 -17.34 -0.12
N LYS A 339 -30.01 -17.01 -0.69
CA LYS A 339 -31.26 -17.75 -0.40
C LYS A 339 -31.15 -19.21 -0.84
N GLN A 340 -30.61 -19.45 -2.03
CA GLN A 340 -30.40 -20.79 -2.57
C GLN A 340 -29.52 -21.65 -1.65
N VAL A 341 -28.39 -21.13 -1.19
CA VAL A 341 -27.49 -21.84 -0.27
C VAL A 341 -28.20 -22.19 1.03
N LYS A 342 -28.95 -21.25 1.62
CA LYS A 342 -29.72 -21.51 2.86
C LYS A 342 -30.73 -22.63 2.68
N ASN A 343 -31.48 -22.62 1.59
CA ASN A 343 -32.46 -23.68 1.30
C ASN A 343 -31.77 -25.03 1.11
N LYS A 344 -30.70 -25.07 0.32
CA LYS A 344 -29.96 -26.32 0.04
C LYS A 344 -29.29 -26.90 1.27
N VAL A 345 -28.75 -26.07 2.16
CA VAL A 345 -28.19 -26.54 3.43
C VAL A 345 -29.29 -27.10 4.32
N LYS A 346 -30.46 -26.44 4.38
CA LYS A 346 -31.60 -26.95 5.14
C LYS A 346 -32.06 -28.31 4.63
N GLU A 347 -32.18 -28.48 3.31
CA GLU A 347 -32.51 -29.79 2.69
C GLU A 347 -31.48 -30.87 3.04
N LEU A 348 -30.19 -30.53 3.08
CA LEU A 348 -29.12 -31.46 3.44
C LEU A 348 -29.13 -31.85 4.92
N ASP A 349 -29.49 -30.91 5.80
CA ASP A 349 -29.58 -31.16 7.25
C ASP A 349 -30.82 -32.03 7.54
N GLU A 350 -31.96 -31.73 6.93
CA GLU A 350 -33.19 -32.54 7.03
C GLU A 350 -32.97 -33.98 6.50
N ALA A 351 -32.23 -34.14 5.40
CA ALA A 351 -31.89 -35.46 4.87
C ALA A 351 -30.96 -36.25 5.80
N PHE A 352 -29.99 -35.58 6.43
CA PHE A 352 -29.06 -36.21 7.36
C PHE A 352 -29.76 -36.69 8.64
N GLU A 353 -30.68 -35.89 9.18
CA GLU A 353 -31.50 -36.26 10.34
C GLU A 353 -32.33 -37.52 10.05
N LEU A 354 -33.03 -37.57 8.92
CA LEU A 354 -33.82 -38.75 8.50
C LEU A 354 -32.96 -40.01 8.33
N GLU A 355 -31.76 -39.88 7.76
CA GLU A 355 -30.83 -40.99 7.59
C GLU A 355 -30.32 -41.50 8.96
N SER A 356 -30.02 -40.59 9.89
CA SER A 356 -29.60 -40.95 11.25
C SER A 356 -30.68 -41.65 12.07
N GLU A 357 -31.94 -41.20 11.98
CA GLU A 357 -33.08 -41.84 12.64
C GLU A 357 -33.37 -43.24 12.05
N SER A 358 -33.20 -43.41 10.75
CA SER A 358 -33.36 -44.72 10.08
C SER A 358 -32.29 -45.74 10.53
N LEU A 359 -31.04 -45.28 10.70
CA LEU A 359 -29.93 -46.09 11.16
C LEU A 359 -30.07 -46.47 12.65
N GLU A 360 -30.56 -45.56 13.49
CA GLU A 360 -30.86 -45.87 14.89
C GLU A 360 -32.02 -46.87 14.99
N ASN A 361 -33.10 -46.67 14.25
CA ASN A 361 -34.23 -47.62 14.23
C ASN A 361 -33.85 -49.00 13.66
N SER A 362 -32.86 -49.07 12.77
CA SER A 362 -32.28 -50.34 12.28
C SER A 362 -31.35 -51.01 13.28
N ARG A 363 -30.88 -50.32 14.32
CA ARG A 363 -29.92 -50.84 15.30
C ARG A 363 -30.61 -51.52 16.49
N TRP A 364 -31.89 -51.21 16.69
CA TRP A 364 -32.74 -51.72 17.77
C TRP A 364 -33.79 -52.74 17.30
N ASN A 365 -33.90 -52.95 15.98
CA ASN A 365 -34.59 -54.09 15.34
C ASN A 365 -33.54 -55.12 14.92
#